data_AF-A0A087SYR5-F1
#
_entry.id   AF-A0A087SYR5-F1
#
_cell.length_a   1.000
_cell.length_b   1.000
_cell.length_c   1.000
_cell.angle_alpha   90.00
_cell.angle_beta   90.00
_cell.angle_gamma   90.00
#
_symmetry.space_group_name_H-M   'P 1'
#
loop_
_entity.id
_entity.type
_entity.pdbx_description
1 polymer ?
#
loop_
_entity_poly.entity_id
_entity_poly.type
_entity_poly.pdbx_seq_one_letter_code
_entity_poly.pdbx_strand_id
1 'polypeptide(L)'
;MFRFSSATLTDWRQFVNEVILNHVELTSEKTGGVGKIVEIDESKFGKTKYHRGHWVEGQRVFGRVERRSEKFFLVAVLNRTQETLLNAIKEWIEPGTFIYSDCRKAYNIISGEGF
;
A
#
# COMPACT_ATOMS: atom_id res chain seq x y z
N MET A 1 1.22 34.04 15.62
CA MET A 1 1.48 32.87 14.74
C MET A 1 2.74 32.19 15.25
N PHE A 2 2.68 30.94 15.71
CA PHE A 2 3.88 30.22 16.16
C PHE A 2 4.77 29.90 14.96
N ARG A 3 6.06 30.22 15.06
CA ARG A 3 7.09 29.92 14.06
C ARG A 3 8.00 28.82 14.60
N PHE A 4 7.90 27.64 14.03
CA PHE A 4 8.82 26.55 14.31
C PHE A 4 10.03 26.63 13.38
N SER A 5 11.19 26.18 13.85
CA SER A 5 12.36 26.04 13.00
C SER A 5 12.15 24.89 12.01
N SER A 6 12.83 24.92 10.85
CA SER A 6 12.81 23.81 9.90
C SER A 6 13.29 22.49 10.54
N ALA A 7 14.23 22.58 11.49
CA ALA A 7 14.72 21.42 12.23
C ALA A 7 13.61 20.81 13.09
N THR A 8 12.89 21.63 13.86
CA THR A 8 11.75 21.19 14.70
C THR A 8 10.65 20.53 13.87
N LEU A 9 10.32 21.09 12.70
CA LEU A 9 9.32 20.49 11.80
C LEU A 9 9.79 19.17 11.19
N THR A 10 11.09 19.05 10.91
CA THR A 10 11.67 17.82 10.34
C THR A 10 11.68 16.70 11.39
N ASP A 11 12.08 17.02 12.61
CA ASP A 11 12.08 16.09 13.75
C ASP A 11 10.68 15.58 14.07
N TRP A 12 9.71 16.50 14.19
CA TRP A 12 8.30 16.14 14.36
C TRP A 12 7.78 15.22 13.24
N ARG A 13 8.12 15.52 11.98
CA ARG A 13 7.75 14.66 10.85
C ARG A 13 8.38 13.27 10.94
N GLN A 14 9.64 13.17 11.35
CA GLN A 14 10.31 11.88 11.54
C GLN A 14 9.62 11.06 12.63
N PHE A 15 9.32 11.66 13.77
CA PHE A 15 8.57 11.01 14.86
C PHE A 15 7.20 10.50 14.39
N VAL A 16 6.42 11.32 13.68
CA VAL A 16 5.11 10.90 13.15
C VAL A 16 5.25 9.72 12.18
N ASN A 17 6.25 9.77 11.28
CA ASN A 17 6.47 8.67 10.34
C ASN A 17 6.84 7.38 11.08
N GLU A 18 7.70 7.45 12.10
CA GLU A 18 8.10 6.30 12.89
C GLU A 18 6.90 5.67 13.63
N VAL A 19 6.05 6.50 14.25
CA VAL A 19 4.81 6.02 14.90
C VAL A 19 3.89 5.33 13.91
N ILE A 20 3.71 5.90 12.71
CA ILE A 20 2.86 5.30 11.67
C ILE A 20 3.46 3.98 11.19
N LEU A 21 4.77 3.92 10.92
CA LEU A 21 5.45 2.71 10.47
C LEU A 21 5.33 1.60 11.51
N ASN A 22 5.62 1.90 12.77
CA ASN A 22 5.46 0.95 13.88
C ASN A 22 4.02 0.45 13.99
N HIS A 23 3.02 1.33 13.86
CA HIS A 23 1.62 0.92 13.91
C HIS A 23 1.26 -0.01 12.74
N VAL A 24 1.69 0.33 11.53
CA VAL A 24 1.48 -0.53 10.36
C VAL A 24 2.14 -1.88 10.60
N GLU A 25 3.43 -1.93 10.90
CA GLU A 25 4.16 -3.20 11.11
C GLU A 25 3.53 -4.08 12.19
N LEU A 26 3.08 -3.51 13.31
CA LEU A 26 2.48 -4.26 14.42
C LEU A 26 1.05 -4.76 14.14
N THR A 27 0.30 -4.07 13.29
CA THR A 27 -1.10 -4.42 12.96
C THR A 27 -1.23 -5.17 11.64
N SER A 28 -0.12 -5.26 10.89
CA SER A 28 -0.02 -5.97 9.63
C SER A 28 -0.14 -7.47 9.86
N GLU A 29 -1.23 -8.05 9.37
CA GLU A 29 -1.42 -9.50 9.33
C GLU A 29 -1.93 -9.92 7.95
N LYS A 30 -1.83 -11.20 7.62
CA LYS A 30 -2.47 -11.74 6.43
C LYS A 30 -4.00 -11.79 6.65
N THR A 31 -4.80 -11.29 5.71
CA THR A 31 -6.27 -11.26 5.85
C THR A 31 -7.00 -11.72 4.59
N GLY A 32 -8.33 -11.72 4.64
CA GLY A 32 -9.16 -12.31 3.60
C GLY A 32 -9.60 -13.73 3.95
N GLY A 33 -9.78 -14.55 2.93
CA GLY A 33 -10.29 -15.91 2.99
C GLY A 33 -11.69 -16.02 2.40
N VAL A 34 -12.22 -17.24 2.42
CA VAL A 34 -13.54 -17.56 1.86
C VAL A 34 -14.62 -16.64 2.43
N GLY A 35 -15.34 -15.95 1.53
CA GLY A 35 -16.42 -15.04 1.88
C GLY A 35 -15.97 -13.66 2.38
N LYS A 36 -14.68 -13.36 2.35
CA LYS A 36 -14.13 -12.02 2.63
C LYS A 36 -13.92 -11.22 1.36
N ILE A 37 -13.97 -9.91 1.51
CA ILE A 37 -13.75 -8.95 0.43
C ILE A 37 -12.58 -8.06 0.81
N VAL A 38 -11.59 -8.00 -0.08
CA VAL A 38 -10.41 -7.14 0.07
C VAL A 38 -10.32 -6.21 -1.14
N GLU A 39 -10.12 -4.93 -0.88
CA GLU A 39 -9.78 -3.95 -1.91
C GLU A 39 -8.27 -3.79 -1.96
N ILE A 40 -7.71 -3.72 -3.16
CA ILE A 40 -6.28 -3.50 -3.39
C ILE A 40 -6.06 -2.22 -4.21
N ASP A 41 -4.99 -1.50 -3.91
CA ASP A 41 -4.55 -0.33 -4.70
C ASP A 41 -3.02 -0.23 -4.75
N GLU A 42 -2.52 0.49 -5.76
CA GLU A 42 -1.11 0.79 -5.93
C GLU A 42 -0.89 2.29 -6.16
N SER A 43 -0.19 2.91 -5.21
CA SER A 43 0.08 4.34 -5.18
C SER A 43 1.59 4.63 -5.30
N LYS A 44 1.95 5.60 -6.16
CA LYS A 44 3.34 6.07 -6.31
C LYS A 44 3.54 7.39 -5.55
N PHE A 45 4.29 7.33 -4.46
CA PHE A 45 4.75 8.50 -3.71
C PHE A 45 5.94 9.16 -4.41
N GLY A 46 6.15 10.46 -4.18
CA GLY A 46 7.25 11.21 -4.81
C GLY A 46 7.05 11.52 -6.30
N LYS A 47 5.90 11.17 -6.90
CA LYS A 47 5.57 11.59 -8.27
C LYS A 47 4.99 13.01 -8.24
N THR A 48 5.52 13.91 -9.07
CA THR A 48 4.89 15.20 -9.32
C THR A 48 3.57 15.01 -10.09
N LYS A 49 2.49 15.60 -9.57
CA LYS A 49 1.21 15.62 -10.28
C LYS A 49 1.41 16.36 -11.61
N TYR A 50 1.00 15.74 -12.72
CA TYR A 50 1.13 16.29 -14.09
C TYR A 50 2.57 16.58 -14.56
N HIS A 51 3.60 15.92 -13.98
CA HIS A 51 5.01 16.16 -14.30
C HIS A 51 5.46 17.62 -14.10
N ARG A 52 4.77 18.37 -13.23
CA ARG A 52 5.13 19.76 -12.91
C ARG A 52 5.92 19.82 -11.61
N GLY A 53 7.13 20.39 -11.66
CA GLY A 53 8.00 20.59 -10.50
C GLY A 53 9.20 19.65 -10.44
N HIS A 54 9.92 19.69 -9.31
CA HIS A 54 11.16 18.94 -9.08
C HIS A 54 10.91 17.42 -9.21
N TRP A 55 11.70 16.75 -10.04
CA TRP A 55 11.64 15.30 -10.17
C TRP A 55 12.20 14.64 -8.91
N VAL A 56 11.44 13.73 -8.31
CA VAL A 56 11.87 12.94 -7.17
C VAL A 56 11.73 11.47 -7.56
N GLU A 57 12.75 10.68 -7.22
CA GLU A 57 12.64 9.22 -7.32
C GLU A 57 11.51 8.77 -6.37
N GLY A 58 10.48 8.16 -6.95
CA GLY A 58 9.24 7.90 -6.24
C GLY A 58 9.10 6.45 -5.83
N GLN A 59 8.79 6.21 -4.56
CA GLN A 59 8.48 4.89 -4.03
C GLN A 59 7.07 4.45 -4.42
N ARG A 60 6.91 3.20 -4.84
CA ARG A 60 5.58 2.60 -5.01
C ARG A 60 5.20 1.84 -3.74
N VAL A 61 3.93 1.94 -3.37
CA VAL A 61 3.36 1.23 -2.24
C VAL A 61 2.13 0.48 -2.73
N PHE A 62 2.10 -0.81 -2.45
CA PHE A 62 0.93 -1.65 -2.60
C PHE A 62 0.17 -1.63 -1.29
N GLY A 63 -1.13 -1.39 -1.36
CA GLY A 63 -2.02 -1.35 -0.21
C GLY A 63 -3.21 -2.27 -0.39
N ARG A 64 -3.72 -2.80 0.73
CA ARG A 64 -4.98 -3.53 0.75
C ARG A 64 -5.80 -3.20 1.98
N VAL A 65 -7.13 -3.27 1.89
CA VAL A 65 -8.05 -3.09 3.01
C VAL A 65 -9.17 -4.14 2.96
N GLU A 66 -9.44 -4.81 4.08
CA GLU A 66 -10.58 -5.72 4.20
C GLU A 66 -11.83 -4.90 4.57
N ARG A 67 -12.88 -4.96 3.74
CA ARG A 67 -14.06 -4.08 3.87
C ARG A 67 -14.80 -4.14 5.21
N ARG A 68 -14.81 -5.30 5.87
CA ARG A 68 -15.60 -5.50 7.11
C ARG A 68 -14.83 -5.23 8.39
N SER A 69 -13.55 -5.56 8.40
CA SER A 69 -12.71 -5.40 9.59
C SER A 69 -11.91 -4.11 9.57
N GLU A 70 -11.89 -3.40 8.43
CA GLU A 70 -11.09 -2.20 8.17
C GLU A 70 -9.58 -2.42 8.37
N LYS A 71 -9.16 -3.68 8.56
CA LYS A 71 -7.76 -4.06 8.63
C LYS A 71 -7.12 -3.76 7.29
N PHE A 72 -6.03 -3.03 7.32
CA PHE A 72 -5.28 -2.64 6.14
C PHE A 72 -3.83 -3.05 6.25
N PHE A 73 -3.16 -3.08 5.11
CA PHE A 73 -1.73 -3.35 5.02
C PHE A 73 -1.12 -2.48 3.93
N LEU A 74 0.12 -2.04 4.14
CA LEU A 74 0.90 -1.24 3.19
C LEU A 74 2.30 -1.84 3.06
N VAL A 75 2.73 -2.12 1.84
CA VAL A 75 4.10 -2.60 1.55
C VAL A 75 4.73 -1.81 0.43
N ALA A 76 5.99 -1.42 0.65
CA ALA A 76 6.82 -0.83 -0.39
C ALA A 76 7.17 -1.88 -1.44
N VAL A 77 6.83 -1.60 -2.71
CA VAL A 77 7.15 -2.49 -3.83
C VAL A 77 8.17 -1.82 -4.76
N LEU A 78 9.17 -2.58 -5.20
CA LEU A 78 10.23 -2.09 -6.09
C LEU A 78 9.70 -1.66 -7.46
N ASN A 79 8.75 -2.42 -8.00
CA ASN A 79 8.20 -2.16 -9.32
C ASN A 79 6.73 -2.58 -9.41
N ARG A 80 6.08 -2.22 -10.53
CA ARG A 80 4.66 -2.52 -10.82
C ARG A 80 4.49 -3.77 -11.67
N THR A 81 5.47 -4.68 -11.66
CA THR A 81 5.35 -5.89 -12.46
C THR A 81 4.24 -6.76 -11.89
N GLN A 82 3.60 -7.51 -12.78
CA GLN A 82 2.58 -8.47 -12.40
C GLN A 82 3.11 -9.49 -11.38
N GLU A 83 4.36 -9.92 -11.52
CA GLU A 83 5.02 -10.82 -10.58
C GLU A 83 5.15 -10.20 -9.18
N THR A 84 5.67 -8.97 -9.06
CA THR A 84 5.81 -8.29 -7.77
C THR A 84 4.46 -8.08 -7.08
N LEU A 85 3.43 -7.68 -7.83
CA LEU A 85 2.09 -7.50 -7.27
C LEU A 85 1.44 -8.83 -6.88
N LEU A 86 1.63 -9.89 -7.67
CA LEU A 86 1.11 -11.22 -7.36
C LEU A 86 1.76 -11.79 -6.09
N ASN A 87 3.07 -11.62 -5.95
CA ASN A 87 3.79 -12.05 -4.75
C ASN A 87 3.26 -11.33 -3.51
N ALA A 88 3.06 -10.01 -3.59
CA ALA A 88 2.45 -9.25 -2.51
C ALA A 88 1.02 -9.71 -2.18
N ILE A 89 0.20 -10.03 -3.20
CA ILE A 89 -1.16 -10.57 -2.98
C ILE A 89 -1.08 -11.92 -2.27
N LYS A 90 -0.25 -12.86 -2.73
CA LYS A 90 -0.11 -14.20 -2.13
C LYS A 90 0.41 -14.17 -0.70
N GLU A 91 1.30 -13.23 -0.41
CA GLU A 91 1.87 -13.04 0.92
C GLU A 91 0.84 -12.47 1.90
N TRP A 92 0.04 -11.49 1.47
CA TRP A 92 -0.78 -10.67 2.37
C TRP A 92 -2.30 -10.90 2.30
N ILE A 93 -2.76 -11.71 1.34
CA ILE A 93 -4.17 -12.05 1.13
C ILE A 93 -4.35 -13.57 1.11
N GLU A 94 -5.32 -14.08 1.85
CA GLU A 94 -5.63 -15.51 1.87
C GLU A 94 -6.38 -15.97 0.61
N PRO A 95 -6.15 -17.20 0.12
CA PRO A 95 -6.92 -17.75 -1.00
C PRO A 95 -8.43 -17.79 -0.74
N GLY A 96 -9.22 -17.71 -1.80
CA GLY A 96 -10.69 -17.66 -1.74
C GLY A 96 -11.27 -16.29 -1.36
N THR A 97 -10.43 -15.25 -1.31
CA THR A 97 -10.84 -13.85 -1.08
C THR A 97 -11.39 -13.23 -2.35
N PHE A 98 -12.53 -12.54 -2.26
CA PHE A 98 -13.00 -11.68 -3.35
C PHE A 98 -12.18 -10.38 -3.39
N ILE A 99 -11.38 -10.21 -4.44
CA ILE A 99 -10.52 -9.03 -4.61
C ILE A 99 -11.20 -7.98 -5.51
N TYR A 100 -11.32 -6.75 -5.01
CA TYR A 100 -11.65 -5.57 -5.81
C TYR A 100 -10.39 -4.77 -6.12
N SER A 101 -10.19 -4.41 -7.38
CA SER A 101 -9.06 -3.58 -7.84
C SER A 101 -9.56 -2.54 -8.84
N ASP A 102 -8.70 -1.57 -9.18
CA ASP A 102 -8.92 -0.62 -10.28
C ASP A 102 -8.83 -1.25 -11.69
N CYS A 103 -8.90 -2.59 -11.77
CA CYS A 103 -8.87 -3.39 -13.00
C CYS A 103 -7.67 -3.10 -13.92
N ARG A 104 -6.50 -2.76 -13.34
CA ARG A 104 -5.24 -2.69 -14.11
C ARG A 104 -4.92 -4.04 -14.76
N LYS A 105 -4.32 -3.99 -15.96
CA LYS A 105 -3.89 -5.19 -16.71
C LYS A 105 -3.01 -6.15 -15.92
N ALA A 106 -2.20 -5.63 -14.99
CA ALA A 106 -1.33 -6.45 -14.15
C ALA A 106 -2.11 -7.41 -13.22
N TYR A 107 -3.40 -7.16 -12.99
CA TYR A 107 -4.27 -7.98 -12.15
C TYR A 107 -5.05 -9.04 -12.91
N ASN A 108 -4.93 -9.11 -14.24
CA ASN A 108 -5.71 -10.04 -15.07
C ASN A 108 -5.47 -11.53 -14.75
N ILE A 109 -4.38 -11.86 -14.08
CA ILE A 109 -4.05 -13.24 -13.72
C ILE A 109 -4.58 -13.68 -12.36
N ILE A 110 -5.10 -12.75 -11.54
CA ILE A 110 -5.52 -13.05 -10.16
C ILE A 110 -6.58 -14.15 -10.13
N SER A 111 -7.53 -14.12 -11.05
CA SER A 111 -8.63 -15.11 -11.10
C SER A 111 -8.16 -16.55 -11.35
N GLY A 112 -6.94 -16.74 -11.86
CA GLY A 112 -6.33 -18.06 -12.07
C GLY A 112 -5.53 -18.57 -10.86
N GLU A 113 -5.37 -17.75 -9.82
CA GLU A 113 -4.43 -17.98 -8.71
C GLU A 113 -5.15 -18.32 -7.40
N GLY A 114 -6.46 -18.59 -7.46
CA GLY A 114 -7.27 -19.00 -6.31
C GLY A 114 -7.88 -17.84 -5.53
N PHE A 115 -8.05 -16.68 -6.15
CA PHE A 115 -8.72 -15.49 -5.60
C PHE A 115 -9.90 -15.06 -6.48
#